data_AF-A0A7C5CTX6-F1
#
_entry.id   AF-A0A7C5CTX6-F1
#
_cell.length_a   1.000
_cell.length_b   1.000
_cell.length_c   1.000
_cell.angle_alpha   90.00
_cell.angle_beta   90.00
_cell.angle_gamma   90.00
#
_symmetry.space_group_name_H-M   'P 1'
#
loop_
_entity.id
_entity.type
_entity.pdbx_description
1 polymer ?
#
loop_
_entity_poly.entity_id
_entity_poly.type
_entity_poly.pdbx_seq_one_letter_code
_entity_poly.pdbx_strand_id
1 'polypeptide(L)'
;MRKYRLEFYRKRALYVFACFIILIYSKIVWAETECEACHSGEEAERWGLKDVYAGIYKYRFRHNNVNRECRRCHIIEEFQIKAKGELYFPGNIKEGIFFLTGLSLDKEYEVELTFKTPRYGVLQKKVLKLKPSRIAVEKGDGAPPVVKTVRFLGIKEGIIPEGVLYFETDRPAVSVVEYWSDERYKERLRNFKVFIKKHRVRLSGIKRDKKYRYRIMVMDVFGNRSISEGVLFAQGVLTSHGMEVSGETKEWMDPAIKVFRPASSADLCLYMKAPKPVMVSVSMREIVGSSKHGYGLRDARYTTIYVCTQCHRAGISHPVGVRSTRADIEIPEDLPTIEGGIITCVTCHYPHGGDSPYFARFDFDEVCNRCHKGLQ
;
A
#
# COMPACT_ATOMS: atom_id res chain seq x y z
N MET A 1 43.36 33.81 38.05
CA MET A 1 43.23 32.61 37.20
C MET A 1 41.79 32.22 36.79
N ARG A 2 40.74 32.55 37.56
CA ARG A 2 39.34 32.18 37.22
C ARG A 2 38.73 32.95 36.03
N LYS A 3 39.00 34.27 35.89
CA LYS A 3 38.51 35.11 34.77
C LYS A 3 39.03 34.68 33.40
N TYR A 4 40.34 34.37 33.30
CA TYR A 4 40.97 33.92 32.05
C TYR A 4 40.45 32.56 31.54
N ARG A 5 40.08 31.65 32.45
CA ARG A 5 39.43 30.38 32.05
C ARG A 5 38.03 30.63 31.44
N LEU A 6 37.24 31.52 32.03
CA LEU A 6 35.88 31.81 31.55
C LEU A 6 35.85 32.48 30.16
N GLU A 7 36.78 33.39 29.86
CA GLU A 7 36.93 33.97 28.52
C GLU A 7 37.39 32.95 27.48
N PHE A 8 38.30 32.05 27.85
CA PHE A 8 38.75 30.98 26.98
C PHE A 8 37.62 30.01 26.60
N TYR A 9 36.77 29.64 27.57
CA TYR A 9 35.59 28.81 27.30
C TYR A 9 34.51 29.55 26.49
N ARG A 10 34.28 30.85 26.72
CA ARG A 10 33.34 31.65 25.90
C ARG A 10 33.81 31.80 24.45
N LYS A 11 35.09 32.06 24.20
CA LYS A 11 35.63 32.16 22.83
C LYS A 11 35.59 30.82 22.10
N ARG A 12 35.88 29.70 22.78
CA ARG A 12 35.71 28.34 22.21
C ARG A 12 34.25 28.00 21.92
N ALA A 13 33.33 28.35 22.82
CA ALA A 13 31.90 28.14 22.58
C ALA A 13 31.41 28.95 21.37
N LEU A 14 31.83 30.21 21.23
CA LEU A 14 31.51 31.03 20.05
C LEU A 14 32.10 30.46 18.76
N TYR A 15 33.34 29.97 18.80
CA TYR A 15 34.01 29.36 17.64
C TYR A 15 33.35 28.05 17.23
N VAL A 16 32.99 27.20 18.20
CA VAL A 16 32.26 25.95 17.94
C VAL A 16 30.88 26.26 17.37
N PHE A 17 30.16 27.25 17.91
CA PHE A 17 28.85 27.66 17.42
C PHE A 17 28.92 28.28 16.01
N ALA A 18 29.93 29.11 15.73
CA ALA A 18 30.18 29.66 14.40
C ALA A 18 30.54 28.57 13.38
N CYS A 19 31.41 27.62 13.74
CA CYS A 19 31.72 26.46 12.89
C CYS A 19 30.49 25.57 12.67
N PHE A 20 29.63 25.40 13.67
CA PHE A 20 28.39 24.63 13.54
C PHE A 20 27.40 25.32 12.59
N ILE A 21 27.25 26.65 12.70
CA ILE A 21 26.44 27.45 11.79
C ILE A 21 27.01 27.37 10.37
N ILE A 22 28.33 27.51 10.17
CA ILE A 22 28.98 27.41 8.86
C ILE A 22 28.79 26.01 8.25
N LEU A 23 28.89 24.94 9.06
CA LEU A 23 28.67 23.56 8.59
C LEU A 23 27.20 23.25 8.26
N ILE A 24 26.26 23.86 8.97
CA ILE A 24 24.82 23.75 8.66
C ILE A 24 24.51 24.56 7.40
N TYR A 25 25.01 25.80 7.30
CA TYR A 25 24.82 26.65 6.13
C TYR A 25 25.48 26.04 4.88
N SER A 26 26.68 25.47 5.00
CA SER A 26 27.34 24.83 3.85
C SER A 26 26.59 23.57 3.40
N LYS A 27 26.07 22.75 4.31
CA LYS A 27 25.24 21.59 3.92
C LYS A 27 23.93 21.99 3.24
N ILE A 28 23.29 23.08 3.68
CA ILE A 28 22.05 23.59 3.07
C ILE A 28 22.32 24.15 1.68
N VAL A 29 23.35 24.98 1.52
CA VAL A 29 23.73 25.60 0.24
C VAL A 29 24.22 24.55 -0.79
N TRP A 30 24.96 23.52 -0.35
CA TRP A 30 25.46 22.47 -1.25
C TRP A 30 24.36 21.52 -1.76
N ALA A 31 23.31 21.26 -0.97
CA ALA A 31 22.20 20.40 -1.40
C ALA A 31 21.30 21.06 -2.47
N GLU A 32 21.26 22.39 -2.52
CA GLU A 32 20.50 23.16 -3.51
C GLU A 32 21.18 23.21 -4.87
N THR A 33 22.51 23.37 -4.87
CA THR A 33 23.34 23.32 -6.09
C THR A 33 23.29 21.97 -6.79
N GLU A 34 22.96 20.89 -6.07
CA GLU A 34 22.81 19.54 -6.65
C GLU A 34 21.50 19.36 -7.44
N CYS A 35 20.41 20.06 -7.08
CA CYS A 35 19.14 19.94 -7.79
C CYS A 35 19.16 20.76 -9.08
N GLU A 36 19.68 21.99 -9.02
CA GLU A 36 19.80 22.86 -10.20
C GLU A 36 20.65 22.22 -11.30
N ALA A 37 21.75 21.54 -10.93
CA ALA A 37 22.62 20.84 -11.87
C ALA A 37 21.89 19.84 -12.77
N CYS A 38 20.77 19.25 -12.31
CA CYS A 38 20.03 18.24 -13.07
C CYS A 38 18.63 18.72 -13.54
N HIS A 39 18.09 19.80 -12.99
CA HIS A 39 16.73 20.32 -13.29
C HIS A 39 16.74 21.71 -13.97
N SER A 40 17.93 22.19 -14.36
CA SER A 40 18.16 23.46 -15.05
C SER A 40 19.23 23.31 -16.14
N GLY A 41 19.22 24.22 -17.14
CA GLY A 41 20.25 24.33 -18.17
C GLY A 41 20.44 23.09 -19.07
N GLU A 42 21.63 22.98 -19.66
CA GLU A 42 21.95 21.96 -20.69
C GLU A 42 21.79 20.50 -20.21
N GLU A 43 21.98 20.23 -18.92
CA GLU A 43 21.79 18.88 -18.37
C GLU A 43 20.31 18.48 -18.33
N ALA A 44 19.42 19.40 -17.94
CA ALA A 44 17.97 19.18 -18.01
C ALA A 44 17.50 18.97 -19.46
N GLU A 45 17.99 19.80 -20.39
CA GLU A 45 17.68 19.68 -21.82
C GLU A 45 18.14 18.35 -22.41
N ARG A 46 19.35 17.88 -22.04
CA ARG A 46 19.84 16.55 -22.43
C ARG A 46 18.93 15.41 -21.99
N TRP A 47 18.21 15.58 -20.89
CA TRP A 47 17.23 14.60 -20.39
C TRP A 47 15.80 14.86 -20.88
N GLY A 48 15.61 15.83 -21.78
CA GLY A 48 14.29 16.24 -22.27
C GLY A 48 13.40 16.86 -21.19
N LEU A 49 13.99 17.34 -20.09
CA LEU A 49 13.29 18.00 -19.00
C LEU A 49 13.18 19.50 -19.30
N LYS A 50 12.05 20.09 -18.90
CA LYS A 50 11.92 21.55 -18.89
C LYS A 50 12.78 22.11 -17.77
N ASP A 51 13.45 23.22 -18.04
CA ASP A 51 14.18 23.96 -17.02
C ASP A 51 13.20 24.50 -15.96
N VAL A 52 13.23 23.86 -14.80
CA VAL A 52 12.32 24.15 -13.70
C VAL A 52 12.72 25.48 -13.06
N TYR A 53 14.01 25.73 -12.88
CA TYR A 53 14.51 26.93 -12.21
C TYR A 53 14.24 28.19 -13.04
N ALA A 54 14.51 28.15 -14.35
CA ALA A 54 14.13 29.22 -15.27
C ALA A 54 12.61 29.46 -15.25
N GLY A 55 11.80 28.40 -15.14
CA GLY A 55 10.35 28.51 -14.98
C GLY A 55 9.95 29.24 -13.69
N ILE A 56 10.58 28.88 -12.56
CA ILE A 56 10.33 29.53 -11.27
C ILE A 56 10.72 31.01 -11.36
N TYR A 57 11.93 31.32 -11.83
CA TYR A 57 12.46 32.69 -11.88
C TYR A 57 11.69 33.65 -12.81
N LYS A 58 10.86 33.13 -13.72
CA LYS A 58 9.96 33.94 -14.55
C LYS A 58 8.78 34.56 -13.80
N TYR A 59 8.26 33.89 -12.78
CA TYR A 59 7.03 34.34 -12.12
C TYR A 59 7.19 35.65 -11.34
N ARG A 60 6.24 36.57 -11.48
CA ARG A 60 6.26 37.82 -10.72
C ARG A 60 6.19 37.60 -9.21
N PHE A 61 5.34 36.68 -8.76
CA PHE A 61 5.15 36.35 -7.35
C PHE A 61 5.65 34.93 -7.08
N ARG A 62 6.44 34.76 -6.01
CA ARG A 62 6.93 33.45 -5.54
C ARG A 62 7.01 33.39 -4.02
N HIS A 63 7.01 32.18 -3.47
CA HIS A 63 7.47 31.98 -2.10
C HIS A 63 9.00 32.06 -2.01
N ASN A 64 9.53 32.51 -0.88
CA ASN A 64 10.99 32.52 -0.66
C ASN A 64 11.59 31.10 -0.52
N ASN A 65 10.79 30.11 -0.12
CA ASN A 65 11.24 28.73 0.08
C ASN A 65 11.33 27.92 -1.22
N VAL A 66 10.62 28.28 -2.30
CA VAL A 66 10.61 27.48 -3.55
C VAL A 66 11.93 27.52 -4.31
N ASN A 67 12.76 28.53 -4.04
CA ASN A 67 14.07 28.69 -4.68
C ASN A 67 15.18 27.96 -3.92
N ARG A 68 14.88 27.42 -2.74
CA ARG A 68 15.88 26.93 -1.78
C ARG A 68 15.51 25.55 -1.25
N GLU A 69 14.31 25.40 -0.71
CA GLU A 69 13.89 24.17 -0.04
C GLU A 69 13.15 23.19 -0.97
N CYS A 70 13.66 22.91 -2.18
CA CYS A 70 13.02 21.96 -3.11
C CYS A 70 12.76 20.60 -2.46
N ARG A 71 13.70 20.15 -1.62
CA ARG A 71 13.67 18.86 -0.93
C ARG A 71 12.51 18.77 0.07
N ARG A 72 12.14 19.87 0.71
CA ARG A 72 11.02 19.91 1.68
C ARG A 72 9.70 19.48 1.04
N CYS A 73 9.47 19.93 -0.19
CA CYS A 73 8.22 19.70 -0.90
C CYS A 73 8.27 18.45 -1.77
N HIS A 74 9.41 18.16 -2.39
CA HIS A 74 9.50 17.10 -3.39
C HIS A 74 10.16 15.82 -2.89
N ILE A 75 10.99 15.88 -1.84
CA ILE A 75 11.80 14.75 -1.39
C ILE A 75 11.33 14.24 -0.03
N ILE A 76 11.35 12.92 0.13
CA ILE A 76 11.20 12.25 1.41
C ILE A 76 12.56 12.30 2.12
N GLU A 77 12.70 13.16 3.14
CA GLU A 77 13.98 13.39 3.83
C GLU A 77 14.22 12.48 5.04
N GLU A 78 13.14 12.03 5.71
CA GLU A 78 13.21 11.11 6.84
C GLU A 78 12.27 9.92 6.63
N PHE A 79 12.88 8.73 6.55
CA PHE A 79 12.17 7.46 6.49
C PHE A 79 12.24 6.82 7.88
N GLN A 80 11.20 6.99 8.70
CA GLN A 80 10.96 5.99 9.73
C GLN A 80 10.69 4.69 8.98
N ILE A 81 11.56 3.69 9.13
CA ILE A 81 11.32 2.32 8.65
C ILE A 81 10.08 1.80 9.37
N LYS A 82 8.91 2.16 8.87
CA LYS A 82 7.60 1.68 9.31
C LYS A 82 7.06 0.77 8.22
N ALA A 83 7.68 -0.38 8.09
CA ALA A 83 6.98 -1.65 7.85
C ALA A 83 8.01 -2.75 7.55
N LYS A 84 8.52 -3.39 8.60
CA LYS A 84 8.76 -4.83 8.48
C LYS A 84 7.37 -5.48 8.46
N GLY A 85 6.74 -5.50 7.29
CA GLY A 85 5.45 -6.17 7.11
C GLY A 85 5.70 -7.67 7.13
N GLU A 86 5.45 -8.33 8.26
CA GLU A 86 5.45 -9.79 8.31
C GLU A 86 4.02 -10.31 8.10
N LEU A 87 3.80 -10.97 6.96
CA LEU A 87 2.56 -11.70 6.71
C LEU A 87 2.72 -13.12 7.27
N TYR A 88 1.90 -13.45 8.27
CA TYR A 88 1.86 -14.76 8.92
C TYR A 88 0.62 -15.56 8.50
N PHE A 89 0.81 -16.84 8.21
CA PHE A 89 -0.27 -17.75 7.80
C PHE A 89 -0.61 -18.72 8.94
N PRO A 90 -1.91 -18.83 9.30
CA PRO A 90 -2.34 -19.86 10.24
C PRO A 90 -2.29 -21.23 9.56
N GLY A 91 -1.25 -22.00 9.87
CA GLY A 91 -1.10 -23.41 9.48
C GLY A 91 -0.21 -23.64 8.25
N ASN A 92 -0.08 -24.92 7.89
CA ASN A 92 0.79 -25.36 6.80
C ASN A 92 0.03 -25.32 5.47
N ILE A 93 0.59 -24.61 4.48
CA ILE A 93 0.04 -24.48 3.13
C ILE A 93 1.00 -25.06 2.10
N LYS A 94 0.46 -25.65 1.03
CA LYS A 94 1.24 -26.12 -0.12
C LYS A 94 1.28 -25.08 -1.24
N GLU A 95 0.23 -24.29 -1.38
CA GLU A 95 0.04 -23.33 -2.48
C GLU A 95 -0.80 -22.14 -1.98
N GLY A 96 -0.42 -20.92 -2.38
CA GLY A 96 -1.15 -19.71 -2.02
C GLY A 96 -0.70 -18.46 -2.77
N ILE A 97 -1.55 -17.43 -2.73
CA ILE A 97 -1.26 -16.10 -3.27
C ILE A 97 -1.37 -15.05 -2.16
N PHE A 98 -0.39 -14.15 -2.12
CA PHE A 98 -0.26 -13.08 -1.13
C PHE A 98 -0.25 -11.72 -1.81
N PHE A 99 -0.97 -10.76 -1.22
CA PHE A 99 -0.88 -9.37 -1.65
C PHE A 99 0.34 -8.72 -1.01
N LEU A 100 1.16 -8.09 -1.85
CA LEU A 100 2.22 -7.20 -1.45
C LEU A 100 1.66 -5.78 -1.58
N THR A 101 1.08 -5.29 -0.49
CA THR A 101 0.36 -4.02 -0.44
C THR A 101 1.26 -2.87 -0.03
N GLY A 102 0.89 -1.64 -0.41
CA GLY A 102 1.56 -0.42 0.09
C GLY A 102 2.96 -0.23 -0.49
N LEU A 103 3.19 -0.72 -1.71
CA LEU A 103 4.44 -0.54 -2.43
C LEU A 103 4.36 0.65 -3.37
N SER A 104 5.40 1.48 -3.35
CA SER A 104 5.59 2.55 -4.33
C SER A 104 6.11 1.97 -5.64
N LEU A 105 5.57 2.43 -6.77
CA LEU A 105 5.85 1.86 -8.09
C LEU A 105 7.30 2.04 -8.55
N ASP A 106 7.94 3.12 -8.10
CA ASP A 106 9.29 3.55 -8.46
C ASP A 106 10.38 2.98 -7.54
N LYS A 107 9.98 2.38 -6.41
CA LYS A 107 10.87 1.83 -5.40
C LYS A 107 11.28 0.39 -5.68
N GLU A 108 12.45 0.04 -5.19
CA GLU A 108 12.92 -1.34 -5.20
C GLU A 108 12.69 -1.96 -3.82
N TYR A 109 12.31 -3.22 -3.79
CA TYR A 109 12.03 -3.96 -2.57
C TYR A 109 12.76 -5.30 -2.61
N GLU A 110 13.25 -5.72 -1.46
CA GLU A 110 13.62 -7.10 -1.20
C GLU A 110 12.50 -7.79 -0.43
N VAL A 111 12.02 -8.89 -0.99
CA VAL A 111 10.98 -9.74 -0.41
C VAL A 111 11.62 -11.05 0.01
N GLU A 112 11.70 -11.28 1.32
CA GLU A 112 12.17 -12.53 1.90
C GLU A 112 10.99 -13.43 2.22
N LEU A 113 10.97 -14.61 1.60
CA LEU A 113 10.09 -15.73 1.94
C LEU A 113 10.87 -16.70 2.82
N THR A 114 10.34 -17.00 3.99
CA THR A 114 10.88 -18.06 4.85
C THR A 114 9.90 -19.23 4.89
N PHE A 115 10.37 -20.41 4.54
CA PHE A 115 9.61 -21.66 4.58
C PHE A 115 10.01 -22.45 5.82
N LYS A 116 9.03 -22.82 6.64
CA LYS A 116 9.23 -23.48 7.93
C LYS A 116 8.35 -24.71 8.07
N THR A 117 8.81 -25.71 8.82
CA THR A 117 7.97 -26.79 9.32
C THR A 117 8.06 -26.87 10.85
N PRO A 118 7.02 -27.34 11.54
CA PRO A 118 7.08 -27.55 12.98
C PRO A 118 8.20 -28.51 13.41
N ARG A 119 8.55 -29.49 12.57
CA ARG A 119 9.50 -30.56 12.89
C ARG A 119 10.96 -30.22 12.59
N TYR A 120 11.23 -29.45 11.54
CA TYR A 120 12.59 -29.19 11.05
C TYR A 120 13.00 -27.72 11.15
N GLY A 121 12.10 -26.84 11.61
CA GLY A 121 12.38 -25.40 11.67
C GLY A 121 12.39 -24.77 10.29
N VAL A 122 13.34 -23.88 10.02
CA VAL A 122 13.48 -23.19 8.72
C VAL A 122 14.07 -24.15 7.68
N LEU A 123 13.31 -24.44 6.63
CA LEU A 123 13.77 -25.25 5.49
C LEU A 123 14.55 -24.42 4.47
N GLN A 124 14.06 -23.23 4.16
CA GLN A 124 14.67 -22.35 3.16
C GLN A 124 14.27 -20.89 3.38
N LYS A 125 15.17 -19.97 2.99
CA LYS A 125 14.87 -18.57 2.76
C LYS A 125 15.09 -18.23 1.29
N LYS A 126 14.17 -17.49 0.68
CA LYS A 126 14.27 -17.02 -0.70
C LYS A 126 14.07 -15.52 -0.72
N VAL A 127 15.04 -14.80 -1.26
CA VAL A 127 14.99 -13.34 -1.38
C VAL A 127 14.75 -12.98 -2.83
N LEU A 128 13.73 -12.16 -3.08
CA LEU A 128 13.39 -11.63 -4.39
C LEU A 128 13.64 -10.13 -4.39
N LYS A 129 14.37 -9.62 -5.38
CA LYS A 129 14.43 -8.18 -5.65
C LYS A 129 13.35 -7.84 -6.67
N LEU A 130 12.47 -6.89 -6.33
CA LEU A 130 11.41 -6.45 -7.22
C LEU A 130 11.33 -4.94 -7.29
N LYS A 131 11.00 -4.43 -8.48
CA LYS A 131 10.63 -3.03 -8.71
C LYS A 131 9.21 -3.05 -9.26
N PRO A 132 8.17 -2.58 -8.54
CA PRO A 132 6.80 -2.81 -8.98
C PRO A 132 6.50 -2.28 -10.37
N SER A 133 7.07 -1.14 -10.79
CA SER A 133 6.91 -0.61 -12.16
C SER A 133 7.38 -1.55 -13.28
N ARG A 134 8.25 -2.55 -13.00
CA ARG A 134 8.73 -3.52 -13.98
C ARG A 134 7.96 -4.85 -13.99
N ILE A 135 7.02 -5.04 -13.06
CA ILE A 135 6.23 -6.27 -12.98
C ILE A 135 5.07 -6.20 -13.98
N ALA A 136 4.96 -7.23 -14.82
CA ALA A 136 3.92 -7.33 -15.84
C ALA A 136 2.51 -7.42 -15.22
N VAL A 137 1.55 -6.84 -15.93
CA VAL A 137 0.13 -6.97 -15.62
C VAL A 137 -0.38 -8.28 -16.20
N GLU A 138 -1.12 -9.04 -15.41
CA GLU A 138 -1.74 -10.30 -15.80
C GLU A 138 -3.26 -10.22 -15.73
N LYS A 139 -3.90 -10.83 -16.72
CA LYS A 139 -5.34 -11.03 -16.76
C LYS A 139 -5.64 -12.49 -16.43
N GLY A 140 -6.68 -12.72 -15.64
CA GLY A 140 -7.16 -14.06 -15.35
C GLY A 140 -7.80 -14.70 -16.58
N ASP A 141 -7.99 -16.02 -16.51
CA ASP A 141 -8.71 -16.81 -17.51
C ASP A 141 -10.24 -16.54 -17.55
N GLY A 142 -10.73 -15.69 -16.66
CA GLY A 142 -12.16 -15.38 -16.49
C GLY A 142 -12.99 -16.49 -15.84
N ALA A 143 -12.38 -17.64 -15.54
CA ALA A 143 -13.09 -18.76 -14.94
C ALA A 143 -13.21 -18.57 -13.42
N PRO A 144 -14.41 -18.69 -12.84
CA PRO A 144 -14.58 -18.55 -11.41
C PRO A 144 -14.04 -19.78 -10.66
N PRO A 145 -13.59 -19.60 -9.40
CA PRO A 145 -13.16 -20.72 -8.56
C PRO A 145 -14.32 -21.69 -8.32
N VAL A 146 -14.05 -22.99 -8.27
CA VAL A 146 -15.07 -24.03 -8.02
C VAL A 146 -14.86 -24.64 -6.65
N VAL A 147 -15.92 -24.66 -5.82
CA VAL A 147 -15.90 -25.29 -4.50
C VAL A 147 -16.00 -26.82 -4.64
N LYS A 148 -15.14 -27.54 -3.91
CA LYS A 148 -15.04 -29.00 -3.89
C LYS A 148 -14.92 -29.51 -2.45
N THR A 149 -15.25 -30.78 -2.22
CA THR A 149 -14.94 -31.51 -0.97
C THR A 149 -15.45 -30.79 0.30
N VAL A 150 -16.70 -30.33 0.29
CA VAL A 150 -17.29 -29.66 1.46
C VAL A 150 -17.57 -30.69 2.56
N ARG A 151 -17.06 -30.46 3.76
CA ARG A 151 -17.19 -31.35 4.92
C ARG A 151 -17.35 -30.54 6.20
N PHE A 152 -18.24 -30.96 7.08
CA PHE A 152 -18.31 -30.45 8.44
C PHE A 152 -17.41 -31.31 9.33
N LEU A 153 -16.38 -30.71 9.94
CA LEU A 153 -15.38 -31.44 10.73
C LEU A 153 -15.79 -31.68 12.18
N GLY A 154 -16.82 -30.98 12.68
CA GLY A 154 -17.33 -31.12 14.04
C GLY A 154 -17.52 -29.79 14.76
N ILE A 155 -17.94 -29.88 16.04
CA ILE A 155 -18.15 -28.74 16.94
C ILE A 155 -17.08 -28.79 18.02
N LYS A 156 -16.41 -27.67 18.25
CA LYS A 156 -15.54 -27.44 19.40
C LYS A 156 -16.38 -26.86 20.53
N GLU A 157 -16.46 -27.60 21.63
CA GLU A 157 -17.17 -27.15 22.83
C GLU A 157 -16.43 -25.98 23.51
N GLY A 158 -17.22 -25.06 24.06
CA GLY A 158 -16.75 -23.85 24.72
C GLY A 158 -17.93 -22.99 25.19
N ILE A 159 -17.64 -21.82 25.79
CA ILE A 159 -18.69 -20.87 26.22
C ILE A 159 -19.62 -20.50 25.06
N ILE A 160 -19.04 -20.37 23.86
CA ILE A 160 -19.76 -20.28 22.59
C ILE A 160 -19.28 -21.46 21.73
N PRO A 161 -20.13 -22.44 21.41
CA PRO A 161 -19.72 -23.60 20.61
C PRO A 161 -19.38 -23.20 19.17
N GLU A 162 -18.28 -23.73 18.63
CA GLU A 162 -17.78 -23.40 17.29
C GLU A 162 -17.84 -24.61 16.35
N GLY A 163 -18.59 -24.53 15.25
CA GLY A 163 -18.53 -25.53 14.18
C GLY A 163 -17.35 -25.29 13.25
N VAL A 164 -16.76 -26.34 12.67
CA VAL A 164 -15.66 -26.18 11.69
C VAL A 164 -16.11 -26.71 10.33
N LEU A 165 -16.24 -25.80 9.36
CA LEU A 165 -16.51 -26.14 7.97
C LEU A 165 -15.20 -26.20 7.17
N TYR A 166 -14.98 -27.31 6.49
CA TYR A 166 -13.86 -27.53 5.57
C TYR A 166 -14.38 -27.59 4.14
N PHE A 167 -13.63 -27.00 3.21
CA PHE A 167 -13.83 -27.20 1.78
C PHE A 167 -12.54 -26.88 1.03
N GLU A 168 -12.48 -27.34 -0.21
CA GLU A 168 -11.40 -27.05 -1.14
C GLU A 168 -11.89 -26.23 -2.32
N THR A 169 -10.97 -25.56 -3.01
CA THR A 169 -11.21 -24.95 -4.30
C THR A 169 -10.21 -25.49 -5.32
N ASP A 170 -10.59 -25.47 -6.60
CA ASP A 170 -9.70 -25.85 -7.71
C ASP A 170 -8.51 -24.88 -7.90
N ARG A 171 -8.69 -23.62 -7.50
CA ARG A 171 -7.70 -22.53 -7.58
C ARG A 171 -7.65 -21.71 -6.29
N PRO A 172 -6.52 -21.05 -5.96
CA PRO A 172 -6.42 -20.19 -4.78
C PRO A 172 -7.52 -19.12 -4.75
N ALA A 173 -8.30 -19.09 -3.67
CA ALA A 173 -9.43 -18.19 -3.51
C ALA A 173 -9.46 -17.60 -2.11
N VAL A 174 -10.10 -16.44 -1.95
CA VAL A 174 -10.67 -16.02 -0.66
C VAL A 174 -12.08 -16.59 -0.54
N SER A 175 -12.56 -16.70 0.69
CA SER A 175 -13.88 -17.28 0.95
C SER A 175 -14.69 -16.46 1.93
N VAL A 176 -16.00 -16.49 1.72
CA VAL A 176 -17.01 -15.96 2.61
C VAL A 176 -18.05 -17.04 2.82
N VAL A 177 -18.32 -17.39 4.07
CA VAL A 177 -19.36 -18.37 4.41
C VAL A 177 -20.51 -17.62 5.05
N GLU A 178 -21.69 -17.78 4.46
CA GLU A 178 -22.96 -17.39 5.07
C GLU A 178 -23.63 -18.64 5.62
N TYR A 179 -24.20 -18.55 6.83
CA TYR A 179 -24.98 -19.64 7.41
C TYR A 179 -26.15 -19.10 8.22
N TRP A 180 -27.21 -19.90 8.30
CA TRP A 180 -28.43 -19.58 9.03
C TRP A 180 -29.17 -20.85 9.48
N SER A 181 -29.95 -20.71 10.54
CA SER A 181 -30.96 -21.69 10.97
C SER A 181 -32.35 -21.24 10.52
N ASP A 182 -33.37 -22.09 10.71
CA ASP A 182 -34.76 -21.74 10.40
C ASP A 182 -35.27 -20.53 11.22
N GLU A 183 -34.59 -20.18 12.32
CA GLU A 183 -34.79 -18.96 13.13
C GLU A 183 -34.16 -17.71 12.46
N ARG A 184 -34.30 -17.51 11.14
CA ARG A 184 -33.94 -16.30 10.32
C ARG A 184 -32.58 -15.60 10.53
N TYR A 185 -31.71 -16.04 11.44
CA TYR A 185 -30.44 -15.38 11.74
C TYR A 185 -29.39 -15.72 10.70
N LYS A 186 -28.91 -14.72 9.98
CA LYS A 186 -27.90 -14.84 8.92
C LYS A 186 -26.59 -14.25 9.37
N GLU A 187 -25.56 -15.09 9.53
CA GLU A 187 -24.20 -14.64 9.82
C GLU A 187 -23.32 -14.72 8.58
N ARG A 188 -22.33 -13.83 8.48
CA ARG A 188 -21.39 -13.75 7.35
C ARG A 188 -19.97 -13.66 7.86
N LEU A 189 -19.17 -14.68 7.57
CA LEU A 189 -17.76 -14.74 7.92
C LEU A 189 -16.89 -14.50 6.69
N ARG A 190 -15.82 -13.73 6.85
CA ARG A 190 -14.94 -13.29 5.75
C ARG A 190 -13.51 -13.71 6.04
N ASN A 191 -12.86 -14.39 5.09
CA ASN A 191 -11.42 -14.66 5.13
C ASN A 191 -10.73 -13.97 3.94
N PHE A 192 -10.34 -12.70 4.11
CA PHE A 192 -9.76 -11.88 3.03
C PHE A 192 -8.23 -11.81 3.01
N LYS A 193 -7.54 -12.42 3.98
CA LYS A 193 -6.11 -12.12 4.15
C LYS A 193 -5.21 -12.86 3.15
N VAL A 194 -5.71 -13.95 2.55
CA VAL A 194 -4.90 -14.88 1.74
C VAL A 194 -5.78 -15.65 0.75
N PHE A 195 -5.26 -15.88 -0.45
CA PHE A 195 -5.87 -16.79 -1.43
C PHE A 195 -5.25 -18.17 -1.29
N ILE A 196 -6.04 -19.15 -0.86
CA ILE A 196 -5.61 -20.53 -0.61
C ILE A 196 -6.59 -21.52 -1.26
N LYS A 197 -6.18 -22.78 -1.41
CA LYS A 197 -7.06 -23.85 -1.94
C LYS A 197 -7.80 -24.63 -0.86
N LYS A 198 -7.31 -24.64 0.37
CA LYS A 198 -7.87 -25.42 1.47
C LYS A 198 -8.40 -24.46 2.53
N HIS A 199 -9.70 -24.48 2.75
CA HIS A 199 -10.38 -23.54 3.64
C HIS A 199 -10.86 -24.24 4.90
N ARG A 200 -10.62 -23.59 6.05
CA ARG A 200 -11.17 -23.99 7.36
C ARG A 200 -11.84 -22.77 7.98
N VAL A 201 -13.17 -22.78 8.01
CA VAL A 201 -13.98 -21.68 8.54
C VAL A 201 -14.64 -22.11 9.84
N ARG A 202 -14.45 -21.31 10.90
CA ARG A 202 -15.08 -21.54 12.20
C ARG A 202 -16.40 -20.78 12.25
N LEU A 203 -17.49 -21.51 12.42
CA LEU A 203 -18.86 -21.00 12.52
C LEU A 203 -19.19 -20.84 14.01
N SER A 204 -19.58 -19.64 14.43
CA SER A 204 -19.90 -19.35 15.83
C SER A 204 -21.33 -19.74 16.19
N GLY A 205 -21.57 -20.17 17.43
CA GLY A 205 -22.90 -20.43 17.98
C GLY A 205 -23.61 -21.64 17.36
N ILE A 206 -22.85 -22.61 16.83
CA ILE A 206 -23.41 -23.84 16.26
C ILE A 206 -23.83 -24.77 17.39
N LYS A 207 -25.14 -25.00 17.52
CA LYS A 207 -25.72 -25.90 18.52
C LYS A 207 -25.81 -27.33 17.99
N ARG A 208 -25.63 -28.31 18.89
CA ARG A 208 -25.91 -29.73 18.59
C ARG A 208 -27.37 -29.91 18.18
N ASP A 209 -27.62 -30.90 17.32
CA ASP A 209 -28.95 -31.32 16.87
C ASP A 209 -29.82 -30.24 16.17
N LYS A 210 -29.25 -29.07 15.85
CA LYS A 210 -29.89 -28.08 14.98
C LYS A 210 -29.44 -28.24 13.54
N LYS A 211 -30.37 -28.09 12.61
CA LYS A 211 -30.07 -28.01 11.17
C LYS A 211 -29.71 -26.59 10.79
N TYR A 212 -28.68 -26.47 9.96
CA TYR A 212 -28.25 -25.19 9.42
C TYR A 212 -28.12 -25.30 7.91
N ARG A 213 -28.42 -24.19 7.23
CA ARG A 213 -28.09 -23.99 5.82
C ARG A 213 -26.84 -23.14 5.75
N TYR A 214 -25.99 -23.41 4.77
CA TYR A 214 -24.87 -22.54 4.45
C TYR A 214 -24.75 -22.28 2.97
N ARG A 215 -24.02 -21.21 2.64
CA ARG A 215 -23.65 -20.82 1.30
C ARG A 215 -22.21 -20.32 1.31
N ILE A 216 -21.39 -20.90 0.44
CA ILE A 216 -19.98 -20.55 0.30
C ILE A 216 -19.85 -19.64 -0.92
N MET A 217 -19.34 -18.43 -0.72
CA MET A 217 -18.93 -17.56 -1.80
C MET A 217 -17.40 -17.57 -1.86
N VAL A 218 -16.85 -17.82 -3.03
CA VAL A 218 -15.40 -17.80 -3.27
C VAL A 218 -15.06 -16.80 -4.35
N MET A 219 -13.91 -16.16 -4.22
CA MET A 219 -13.39 -15.20 -5.19
C MET A 219 -11.91 -15.46 -5.42
N ASP A 220 -11.47 -15.50 -6.67
CA ASP A 220 -10.05 -15.61 -7.02
C ASP A 220 -9.36 -14.24 -7.04
N VAL A 221 -8.04 -14.25 -7.24
CA VAL A 221 -7.20 -13.03 -7.23
C VAL A 221 -7.55 -12.04 -8.35
N PHE A 222 -8.18 -12.52 -9.42
CA PHE A 222 -8.60 -11.72 -10.56
C PHE A 222 -10.03 -11.17 -10.41
N GLY A 223 -10.72 -11.53 -9.32
CA GLY A 223 -12.06 -11.06 -9.00
C GLY A 223 -13.19 -11.96 -9.51
N ASN A 224 -12.88 -13.11 -10.12
CA ASN A 224 -13.90 -14.05 -10.57
C ASN A 224 -14.55 -14.71 -9.35
N ARG A 225 -15.88 -14.83 -9.36
CA ARG A 225 -16.66 -15.29 -8.19
C ARG A 225 -17.54 -16.47 -8.54
N SER A 226 -17.67 -17.40 -7.60
CA SER A 226 -18.75 -18.38 -7.61
C SER A 226 -19.42 -18.46 -6.25
N ILE A 227 -20.62 -19.03 -6.27
CA ILE A 227 -21.44 -19.26 -5.10
C ILE A 227 -21.81 -20.73 -5.12
N SER A 228 -21.57 -21.44 -4.02
CA SER A 228 -22.03 -22.81 -3.87
C SER A 228 -23.55 -22.86 -3.82
N GLU A 229 -24.12 -24.01 -4.15
CA GLU A 229 -25.51 -24.28 -3.80
C GLU A 229 -25.71 -24.16 -2.28
N GLY A 230 -26.93 -23.79 -1.88
CA GLY A 230 -27.31 -23.68 -0.48
C GLY A 230 -27.51 -25.07 0.12
N VAL A 231 -26.48 -25.60 0.80
CA VAL A 231 -26.49 -26.98 1.28
C VAL A 231 -26.96 -27.02 2.75
N LEU A 232 -27.82 -27.99 3.05
CA LEU A 232 -28.20 -28.35 4.41
C LEU A 232 -27.08 -29.20 5.03
N PHE A 233 -26.67 -28.89 6.25
CA PHE A 233 -25.94 -29.86 7.08
C PHE A 233 -26.74 -30.16 8.34
N ALA A 234 -26.87 -31.45 8.59
CA ALA A 234 -27.35 -32.05 9.82
C ALA A 234 -26.27 -33.02 10.30
N GLN A 235 -26.11 -33.10 11.62
CA GLN A 235 -25.11 -33.95 12.25
C GLN A 235 -25.26 -35.41 11.79
N GLY A 236 -24.15 -36.06 11.44
CA GLY A 236 -24.12 -37.45 11.02
C GLY A 236 -22.75 -37.90 10.54
N VAL A 237 -22.06 -38.66 11.40
CA VAL A 237 -20.75 -39.31 11.23
C VAL A 237 -19.53 -38.39 11.32
N LEU A 238 -19.00 -38.30 12.55
CA LEU A 238 -17.59 -38.08 12.82
C LEU A 238 -16.80 -39.25 12.22
N THR A 239 -16.30 -39.11 10.99
CA THR A 239 -15.05 -39.80 10.67
C THR A 239 -13.92 -38.93 11.20
N SER A 240 -13.46 -39.23 12.40
CA SER A 240 -12.10 -38.89 12.82
C SER A 240 -11.14 -39.66 11.92
N HIS A 241 -10.91 -39.17 10.70
CA HIS A 241 -9.69 -39.52 10.00
C HIS A 241 -8.59 -38.74 10.69
N GLY A 242 -7.78 -39.48 11.46
CA GLY A 242 -6.49 -39.01 11.91
C GLY A 242 -5.82 -38.31 10.73
N MET A 243 -5.36 -37.09 11.01
CA MET A 243 -4.50 -36.36 10.10
C MET A 243 -3.36 -37.32 9.74
N GLU A 244 -3.39 -37.87 8.53
CA GLU A 244 -2.26 -38.62 7.99
C GLU A 244 -1.08 -37.65 8.00
N VAL A 245 -0.19 -37.87 8.96
CA VAL A 245 1.17 -37.37 8.88
C VAL A 245 1.81 -38.21 7.78
N SER A 246 1.54 -37.83 6.52
CA SER A 246 2.25 -38.37 5.37
C SER A 246 3.74 -38.24 5.69
N GLY A 247 4.47 -39.35 5.69
CA GLY A 247 5.89 -39.40 6.04
C GLY A 247 6.66 -38.35 5.24
N GLU A 248 6.94 -37.21 5.86
CA GLU A 248 7.67 -36.14 5.20
C GLU A 248 9.14 -36.51 5.18
N THR A 249 9.66 -36.80 3.99
CA THR A 249 11.10 -36.96 3.76
C THR A 249 11.81 -35.63 4.03
N LYS A 250 13.08 -35.70 4.44
CA LYS A 250 13.95 -34.53 4.63
C LYS A 250 14.20 -33.78 3.31
N GLU A 251 14.01 -34.45 2.18
CA GLU A 251 14.21 -33.90 0.86
C GLU A 251 13.33 -32.65 0.63
N TRP A 252 13.99 -31.58 0.20
CA TRP A 252 13.39 -30.29 -0.09
C TRP A 252 13.72 -29.93 -1.52
N MET A 253 12.68 -29.68 -2.32
CA MET A 253 12.81 -29.12 -3.65
C MET A 253 12.46 -27.64 -3.61
N ASP A 254 13.08 -26.86 -4.50
CA ASP A 254 12.83 -25.44 -4.59
C ASP A 254 11.33 -25.14 -4.87
N PRO A 255 10.70 -24.24 -4.09
CA PRO A 255 9.33 -23.84 -4.33
C PRO A 255 9.25 -22.99 -5.60
N ALA A 256 8.18 -23.21 -6.37
CA ALA A 256 7.82 -22.35 -7.49
C ALA A 256 7.27 -21.04 -6.94
N ILE A 257 7.83 -19.90 -7.38
CA ILE A 257 7.44 -18.58 -6.93
C ILE A 257 7.30 -17.66 -8.14
N LYS A 258 6.23 -16.86 -8.16
CA LYS A 258 5.94 -15.90 -9.22
C LYS A 258 5.40 -14.61 -8.61
N VAL A 259 5.82 -13.47 -9.13
CA VAL A 259 5.26 -12.15 -8.78
C VAL A 259 4.58 -11.57 -10.02
N PHE A 260 3.37 -11.06 -9.86
CA PHE A 260 2.58 -10.50 -10.96
C PHE A 260 1.67 -9.38 -10.44
N ARG A 261 1.13 -8.56 -11.34
CA ARG A 261 0.09 -7.56 -11.00
C ARG A 261 -1.24 -7.98 -11.63
N PRO A 262 -2.30 -8.30 -10.85
CA PRO A 262 -3.63 -8.49 -11.41
C PRO A 262 -4.12 -7.20 -12.09
N ALA A 263 -4.74 -7.29 -13.27
CA ALA A 263 -5.31 -6.12 -13.94
C ALA A 263 -6.39 -5.39 -13.11
N SER A 264 -6.99 -6.06 -12.14
CA SER A 264 -8.01 -5.54 -11.22
C SER A 264 -7.45 -4.89 -9.95
N SER A 265 -6.12 -4.87 -9.74
CA SER A 265 -5.48 -4.37 -8.53
C SER A 265 -4.22 -3.57 -8.81
N ALA A 266 -3.99 -2.49 -8.06
CA ALA A 266 -2.72 -1.77 -8.06
C ALA A 266 -1.61 -2.56 -7.32
N ASP A 267 -2.00 -3.40 -6.36
CA ASP A 267 -1.09 -4.20 -5.53
C ASP A 267 -0.47 -5.36 -6.32
N LEU A 268 0.76 -5.73 -5.96
CA LEU A 268 1.41 -6.93 -6.49
C LEU A 268 0.91 -8.18 -5.77
N CYS A 269 0.89 -9.29 -6.50
CA CYS A 269 0.59 -10.60 -5.98
C CYS A 269 1.84 -11.49 -6.05
N LEU A 270 2.13 -12.18 -4.94
CA LEU A 270 3.13 -13.22 -4.86
C LEU A 270 2.43 -14.57 -4.82
N TYR A 271 2.59 -15.36 -5.86
CA TYR A 271 2.20 -16.77 -5.90
C TYR A 271 3.35 -17.64 -5.42
N MET A 272 3.04 -18.66 -4.62
CA MET A 272 3.98 -19.72 -4.27
C MET A 272 3.34 -21.10 -4.34
N LYS A 273 4.16 -22.11 -4.65
CA LYS A 273 3.85 -23.53 -4.55
C LYS A 273 5.05 -24.30 -4.01
N ALA A 274 4.90 -24.85 -2.82
CA ALA A 274 5.89 -25.69 -2.16
C ALA A 274 5.68 -27.18 -2.51
N PRO A 275 6.75 -28.01 -2.43
CA PRO A 275 6.63 -29.46 -2.66
C PRO A 275 5.75 -30.15 -1.61
N LYS A 276 5.74 -29.65 -0.38
CA LYS A 276 4.97 -30.15 0.76
C LYS A 276 4.34 -29.01 1.58
N PRO A 277 3.33 -29.30 2.43
CA PRO A 277 2.72 -28.28 3.28
C PRO A 277 3.74 -27.65 4.24
N VAL A 278 3.86 -26.33 4.21
CA VAL A 278 4.82 -25.56 5.02
C VAL A 278 4.17 -24.32 5.59
N MET A 279 4.69 -23.86 6.72
CA MET A 279 4.41 -22.53 7.22
C MET A 279 5.28 -21.55 6.43
N VAL A 280 4.67 -20.51 5.88
CA VAL A 280 5.37 -19.46 5.14
C VAL A 280 5.35 -18.20 5.97
N SER A 281 6.41 -17.41 5.94
CA SER A 281 6.36 -16.02 6.38
C SER A 281 6.97 -15.16 5.29
N VAL A 282 6.25 -14.11 4.89
CA VAL A 282 6.73 -13.14 3.90
C VAL A 282 7.09 -11.87 4.64
N SER A 283 8.33 -11.41 4.47
CA SER A 283 8.78 -10.12 4.97
C SER A 283 9.31 -9.28 3.81
N MET A 284 9.12 -7.97 3.91
CA MET A 284 9.51 -7.03 2.88
C MET A 284 10.36 -5.93 3.48
N ARG A 285 11.40 -5.54 2.74
CA ARG A 285 12.19 -4.35 3.02
C ARG A 285 12.32 -3.52 1.76
N GLU A 286 12.04 -2.24 1.84
CA GLU A 286 12.42 -1.32 0.76
C GLU A 286 13.94 -1.31 0.65
N ILE A 287 14.45 -1.51 -0.56
CA ILE A 287 15.86 -1.29 -0.87
C ILE A 287 15.99 0.22 -0.99
N VAL A 288 16.44 0.84 0.10
CA VAL A 288 16.84 2.24 0.07
C VAL A 288 18.16 2.33 -0.70
N GLY A 289 18.06 2.46 -2.02
CA GLY A 289 19.12 3.10 -2.78
C GLY A 289 19.06 4.60 -2.48
N SER A 290 20.19 5.20 -2.11
CA SER A 290 20.30 6.66 -2.13
C SER A 290 20.19 7.11 -3.59
N SER A 291 18.97 7.43 -4.03
CA SER A 291 18.79 8.19 -5.26
C SER A 291 19.32 9.61 -5.06
N LYS A 292 19.62 10.34 -6.13
CA LYS A 292 19.90 11.80 -6.04
C LYS A 292 18.74 12.55 -5.33
N HIS A 293 17.56 11.93 -5.24
CA HIS A 293 16.36 12.39 -4.52
C HIS A 293 16.16 11.74 -3.14
N GLY A 294 17.24 11.32 -2.45
CA GLY A 294 17.15 10.73 -1.11
C GLY A 294 16.32 9.44 -1.08
N TYR A 295 15.32 9.38 -0.19
CA TYR A 295 14.36 8.27 -0.07
C TYR A 295 13.21 8.37 -1.08
N GLY A 296 13.32 9.16 -2.15
CA GLY A 296 12.34 9.26 -3.24
C GLY A 296 11.50 10.52 -3.22
N LEU A 297 10.59 10.59 -4.19
CA LEU A 297 9.68 11.71 -4.36
C LEU A 297 8.43 11.56 -3.47
N ARG A 298 7.90 12.69 -3.01
CA ARG A 298 6.63 12.73 -2.28
C ARG A 298 5.45 12.48 -3.22
N ASP A 299 4.38 11.88 -2.69
CA ASP A 299 3.18 11.56 -3.46
C ASP A 299 2.37 12.81 -3.83
N ALA A 300 1.47 12.66 -4.82
CA ALA A 300 0.68 13.77 -5.34
C ALA A 300 -0.21 14.45 -4.30
N ARG A 301 -0.79 13.73 -3.32
CA ARG A 301 -1.59 14.35 -2.26
C ARG A 301 -0.71 15.17 -1.32
N TYR A 302 0.50 14.69 -1.04
CA TYR A 302 1.43 15.44 -0.22
C TYR A 302 1.86 16.75 -0.90
N THR A 303 2.33 16.65 -2.16
CA THR A 303 2.89 17.78 -2.90
C THR A 303 1.88 18.84 -3.32
N THR A 304 0.59 18.50 -3.34
CA THR A 304 -0.48 19.41 -3.81
C THR A 304 -1.44 19.89 -2.71
N ILE A 305 -1.38 19.30 -1.51
CA ILE A 305 -2.24 19.66 -0.38
C ILE A 305 -1.42 19.80 0.91
N TYR A 306 -0.88 18.69 1.42
CA TYR A 306 -0.31 18.66 2.79
C TYR A 306 0.88 19.58 2.97
N VAL A 307 1.73 19.72 1.95
CA VAL A 307 2.89 20.61 2.01
C VAL A 307 2.47 22.06 2.22
N CYS A 308 1.39 22.50 1.57
CA CYS A 308 0.85 23.84 1.69
C CYS A 308 0.27 24.07 3.09
N THR A 309 -0.38 23.05 3.66
CA THR A 309 -1.02 23.15 4.98
C THR A 309 -0.03 23.14 6.15
N GLN A 310 1.26 22.92 5.89
CA GLN A 310 2.29 23.08 6.93
C GLN A 310 2.46 24.53 7.37
N CYS A 311 2.06 25.49 6.53
CA CYS A 311 2.18 26.92 6.81
C CYS A 311 0.86 27.68 6.65
N HIS A 312 -0.02 27.24 5.73
CA HIS A 312 -1.32 27.86 5.50
C HIS A 312 -2.46 27.03 6.09
N ARG A 313 -3.53 27.69 6.54
CA ARG A 313 -4.75 26.97 6.93
C ARG A 313 -5.57 26.66 5.67
N ALA A 314 -6.04 25.42 5.55
CA ALA A 314 -6.92 25.00 4.45
C ALA A 314 -8.38 25.41 4.70
N GLY A 315 -9.19 25.39 3.64
CA GLY A 315 -10.66 25.47 3.73
C GLY A 315 -11.24 26.87 3.91
N ILE A 316 -10.47 27.92 3.65
CA ILE A 316 -10.95 29.32 3.77
C ILE A 316 -11.85 29.70 2.58
N SER A 317 -11.52 29.27 1.36
CA SER A 317 -12.26 29.65 0.14
C SER A 317 -12.97 28.47 -0.54
N HIS A 318 -12.37 27.28 -0.55
CA HIS A 318 -12.96 26.06 -1.13
C HIS A 318 -12.35 24.81 -0.48
N PRO A 319 -13.11 23.71 -0.31
CA PRO A 319 -12.56 22.43 0.15
C PRO A 319 -11.55 21.83 -0.84
N VAL A 320 -10.45 21.30 -0.34
CA VAL A 320 -9.42 20.57 -1.11
C VAL A 320 -9.33 19.13 -0.63
N GLY A 321 -8.86 18.22 -1.49
CA GLY A 321 -8.87 16.78 -1.21
C GLY A 321 -10.24 16.13 -1.39
N VAL A 322 -11.18 16.82 -2.03
CA VAL A 322 -12.53 16.34 -2.32
C VAL A 322 -12.72 16.15 -3.82
N ARG A 323 -13.62 15.24 -4.19
CA ARG A 323 -14.10 15.06 -5.57
C ARG A 323 -15.42 15.81 -5.72
N SER A 324 -15.70 16.34 -6.92
CA SER A 324 -17.06 16.77 -7.23
C SER A 324 -18.01 15.57 -7.15
N THR A 325 -19.06 15.69 -6.35
CA THR A 325 -20.11 14.67 -6.19
C THR A 325 -21.45 15.12 -6.76
N ARG A 326 -21.53 16.36 -7.27
CA ARG A 326 -22.77 16.95 -7.76
C ARG A 326 -22.73 17.10 -9.28
N ALA A 327 -23.87 16.87 -9.92
CA ALA A 327 -24.00 16.90 -11.37
C ALA A 327 -23.88 18.32 -11.97
N ASP A 328 -24.10 19.36 -11.16
CA ASP A 328 -23.98 20.79 -11.54
C ASP A 328 -22.57 21.36 -11.33
N ILE A 329 -21.63 20.56 -10.83
CA ILE A 329 -20.24 20.97 -10.61
C ILE A 329 -19.31 20.10 -11.45
N GLU A 330 -18.71 20.70 -12.47
CA GLU A 330 -17.83 20.02 -13.41
C GLU A 330 -16.48 20.70 -13.42
N ILE A 331 -15.42 19.97 -13.07
CA ILE A 331 -14.06 20.51 -13.10
C ILE A 331 -13.56 20.47 -14.55
N PRO A 332 -13.19 21.60 -15.16
CA PRO A 332 -12.66 21.61 -16.52
C PRO A 332 -11.40 20.74 -16.67
N GLU A 333 -11.26 20.10 -17.82
CA GLU A 333 -10.11 19.22 -18.12
C GLU A 333 -8.76 19.96 -18.11
N ASP A 334 -8.76 21.27 -18.32
CA ASP A 334 -7.54 22.10 -18.31
C ASP A 334 -7.05 22.43 -16.89
N LEU A 335 -7.83 22.11 -15.85
CA LEU A 335 -7.41 22.29 -14.46
C LEU A 335 -6.73 21.03 -13.92
N PRO A 336 -5.56 21.17 -13.27
CA PRO A 336 -4.85 20.01 -12.76
C PRO A 336 -5.60 19.43 -11.55
N THR A 337 -5.94 18.15 -11.66
CA THR A 337 -6.48 17.34 -10.56
C THR A 337 -5.56 16.17 -10.29
N ILE A 338 -5.71 15.53 -9.14
CA ILE A 338 -5.05 14.25 -8.85
C ILE A 338 -6.02 13.09 -9.12
N GLU A 339 -5.55 11.85 -8.95
CA GLU A 339 -6.28 10.61 -9.25
C GLU A 339 -7.77 10.67 -8.88
N GLY A 340 -8.62 10.35 -9.87
CA GLY A 340 -10.07 10.36 -9.70
C GLY A 340 -10.71 11.75 -9.77
N GLY A 341 -10.01 12.78 -10.26
CA GLY A 341 -10.56 14.13 -10.42
C GLY A 341 -10.69 14.89 -9.09
N ILE A 342 -9.78 14.62 -8.15
CA ILE A 342 -9.77 15.28 -6.84
C ILE A 342 -9.14 16.67 -6.97
N ILE A 343 -9.85 17.68 -6.47
CA ILE A 343 -9.37 19.07 -6.42
C ILE A 343 -8.33 19.22 -5.32
N THR A 344 -7.28 19.98 -5.59
CA THR A 344 -6.16 20.24 -4.68
C THR A 344 -5.88 21.73 -4.59
N CYS A 345 -4.92 22.17 -3.77
CA CYS A 345 -4.50 23.57 -3.79
C CYS A 345 -3.91 23.95 -5.16
N VAL A 346 -3.23 23.01 -5.83
CA VAL A 346 -2.55 23.22 -7.12
C VAL A 346 -3.53 23.32 -8.30
N THR A 347 -4.78 22.89 -8.12
CA THR A 347 -5.84 23.05 -9.11
C THR A 347 -6.07 24.52 -9.43
N CYS A 348 -6.01 25.39 -8.42
CA CYS A 348 -6.21 26.83 -8.57
C CYS A 348 -4.93 27.64 -8.43
N HIS A 349 -3.91 27.12 -7.74
CA HIS A 349 -2.64 27.83 -7.51
C HIS A 349 -1.46 27.19 -8.25
N TYR A 350 -0.49 28.01 -8.64
CA TYR A 350 0.80 27.53 -9.08
C TYR A 350 1.69 27.21 -7.87
N PRO A 351 2.28 25.99 -7.78
CA PRO A 351 2.97 25.53 -6.58
C PRO A 351 4.32 26.20 -6.33
N HIS A 352 4.96 26.76 -7.37
CA HIS A 352 6.26 27.43 -7.24
C HIS A 352 6.19 28.96 -7.34
N GLY A 353 5.08 29.50 -7.82
CA GLY A 353 4.91 30.93 -8.08
C GLY A 353 4.02 31.17 -9.28
N GLY A 354 3.48 32.38 -9.40
CA GLY A 354 2.58 32.78 -10.48
C GLY A 354 2.68 34.28 -10.75
N ASP A 355 2.06 34.72 -11.85
CA ASP A 355 2.05 36.14 -12.23
C ASP A 355 0.93 36.95 -11.57
N SER A 356 -0.02 36.26 -10.95
CA SER A 356 -1.11 36.84 -10.18
C SER A 356 -0.84 36.77 -8.67
N PRO A 357 -1.40 37.71 -7.87
CA PRO A 357 -1.39 37.61 -6.41
C PRO A 357 -1.84 36.24 -5.92
N TYR A 358 -1.24 35.79 -4.80
CA TYR A 358 -1.49 34.46 -4.23
C TYR A 358 -1.18 33.27 -5.15
N PHE A 359 -0.45 33.51 -6.26
CA PHE A 359 -0.11 32.49 -7.26
C PHE A 359 -1.34 31.86 -7.92
N ALA A 360 -2.47 32.58 -7.93
CA ALA A 360 -3.69 32.08 -8.54
C ALA A 360 -3.50 31.91 -10.06
N ARG A 361 -4.08 30.85 -10.62
CA ARG A 361 -4.10 30.58 -12.07
C ARG A 361 -5.07 31.48 -12.80
N PHE A 362 -6.09 31.96 -12.10
CA PHE A 362 -7.18 32.80 -12.60
C PHE A 362 -7.52 33.86 -11.57
N ASP A 363 -8.29 34.86 -11.98
CA ASP A 363 -8.91 35.76 -11.02
C ASP A 363 -9.93 34.99 -10.16
N PHE A 364 -10.01 35.32 -8.87
CA PHE A 364 -10.90 34.63 -7.93
C PHE A 364 -12.39 34.86 -8.25
N ASP A 365 -12.71 35.97 -8.91
CA ASP A 365 -14.08 36.25 -9.37
C ASP A 365 -14.47 35.35 -10.56
N GLU A 366 -13.50 34.87 -11.33
CA GLU A 366 -13.72 34.00 -12.50
C GLU A 366 -13.60 32.51 -12.17
N VAL A 367 -12.74 32.14 -11.20
CA VAL A 367 -12.39 30.74 -10.93
C VAL A 367 -13.60 29.91 -10.46
N CYS A 368 -14.54 30.51 -9.73
CA CYS A 368 -15.73 29.84 -9.22
C CYS A 368 -16.64 29.37 -10.37
N ASN A 369 -16.83 30.21 -11.38
CA ASN A 369 -17.72 29.94 -12.51
C ASN A 369 -17.18 28.88 -13.46
N ARG A 370 -15.89 28.59 -13.40
CA ARG A 370 -15.27 27.52 -14.19
C ARG A 370 -15.78 26.14 -13.80
N CYS A 371 -16.13 25.95 -12.53
CA CYS A 371 -16.62 24.67 -12.01
C CYS A 371 -18.11 24.69 -11.68
N HIS A 372 -18.66 25.83 -11.26
CA HIS A 372 -20.05 25.99 -10.87
C HIS A 372 -20.89 26.62 -11.99
N LYS A 373 -21.23 25.83 -13.00
CA LYS A 373 -22.07 26.31 -14.12
C LYS A 373 -23.50 26.54 -13.61
N GLY A 374 -23.95 27.80 -13.55
CA GLY A 374 -25.34 28.15 -13.25
C GLY A 374 -25.62 28.82 -11.89
N LEU A 375 -24.59 29.31 -11.19
CA LEU A 375 -24.78 30.23 -10.06
C LEU A 375 -24.84 31.68 -10.59
N GLN A 376 -26.04 32.15 -10.96
CA GLN A 376 -26.38 33.57 -10.94
C GLN A 376 -27.14 33.89 -9.65
#